data_AF-A0A485LII0-F1
#
_entry.id   AF-A0A485LII0-F1
#
_cell.length_a   1.000
_cell.length_b   1.000
_cell.length_c   1.000
_cell.angle_alpha   90.00
_cell.angle_beta   90.00
_cell.angle_gamma   90.00
#
_symmetry.space_group_name_H-M   'P 1'
#
loop_
_entity.id
_entity.type
_entity.pdbx_description
1 polymer ?
#
loop_
_entity_poly.entity_id
_entity_poly.type
_entity_poly.pdbx_seq_one_letter_code
_entity_poly.pdbx_strand_id
1 'polypeptide(L)'
;MMHTPAVIAALLLVSFLHGDVSAKSTGPYLSVRDHNKDKNASKWPTRTVYLTPDAQNTPLDAAVAHLRPPPPRVPPIFDIFVGISAFRDGWRCGQTLLTAFARADHPDRVRFGVVDQVHASDETCIDSYCKMAMEKWTNDTRCRHRDQIKIDQRAADESRGPTLARHFQQRLVGDEEFCLQVDAHSAFTRHWDSSLVVDWTAADNEMAILTTYIHNIANHINADGTNKLASQSTHLCQTKRGGSNNVRNVGADLLFHSKRPQMQALWGAGFSFGKCHAEKRVPVDSHTLWMFDGEEFQRSSHLWTYGYDLYSPTPHGMMVYHNYTAVPAKFYQLSAATSAARGIEQERANNRVKFMLHIPFQGQVDAEELDVYGYGPVRSIDQYLDFAGVTFAPNQVDTQSCHQLHWVPYANPEAVETLLPGWKMLPVATEPAAIVAHFLRQDVVQNDPVFVDGRKPSNQGSRGVAGVAGFVVVAGLVGGIFYATQDRARPSQHT
;
A
#
# COMPACT_ATOMS: atom_id res chain seq x y z
N MET A 1 37.83 -34.24 58.71
CA MET A 1 37.92 -32.97 59.47
C MET A 1 37.92 -31.84 58.46
N MET A 2 37.00 -30.87 58.63
CA MET A 2 37.11 -29.41 58.38
C MET A 2 37.92 -28.92 57.16
N HIS A 3 37.58 -27.91 56.35
CA HIS A 3 36.52 -26.90 56.20
C HIS A 3 36.79 -26.24 54.82
N THR A 4 35.75 -25.83 54.07
CA THR A 4 35.79 -24.74 53.04
C THR A 4 35.80 -23.35 53.75
N PRO A 5 35.89 -22.11 53.14
CA PRO A 5 35.61 -21.65 51.74
C PRO A 5 36.39 -20.38 51.20
N ALA A 6 35.92 -19.85 50.04
CA ALA A 6 35.82 -18.43 49.56
C ALA A 6 37.04 -17.63 48.99
N VAL A 7 37.07 -17.17 47.71
CA VAL A 7 36.47 -16.02 46.92
C VAL A 7 37.33 -14.70 46.90
N ILE A 8 37.40 -14.04 45.72
CA ILE A 8 37.71 -12.60 45.38
C ILE A 8 39.19 -12.36 44.92
N ALA A 9 39.61 -11.66 43.84
CA ALA A 9 39.11 -10.50 43.06
C ALA A 9 39.73 -10.39 41.64
N ALA A 10 39.18 -9.45 40.84
CA ALA A 10 39.44 -9.08 39.45
C ALA A 10 40.78 -8.36 39.15
N LEU A 11 41.23 -8.38 37.87
CA LEU A 11 41.43 -7.18 37.01
C LEU A 11 41.90 -7.53 35.58
N LEU A 12 41.10 -7.10 34.59
CA LEU A 12 41.44 -6.44 33.31
C LEU A 12 42.79 -6.75 32.62
N LEU A 13 42.71 -7.32 31.40
CA LEU A 13 43.57 -6.91 30.30
C LEU A 13 42.81 -6.91 28.98
N VAL A 14 42.78 -5.72 28.39
CA VAL A 14 42.20 -5.33 27.12
C VAL A 14 42.85 -6.10 25.98
N SER A 15 42.05 -6.70 25.10
CA SER A 15 42.50 -7.14 23.77
C SER A 15 41.49 -6.64 22.75
N PHE A 16 41.76 -5.42 22.27
CA PHE A 16 41.14 -4.84 21.08
C PHE A 16 42.07 -5.08 19.90
N LEU A 17 41.45 -5.25 18.72
CA LEU A 17 42.04 -5.26 17.38
C LEU A 17 42.72 -6.58 16.99
N HIS A 18 41.95 -7.49 16.41
CA HIS A 18 41.93 -7.78 14.97
C HIS A 18 40.63 -8.56 14.70
N GLY A 19 39.53 -7.83 14.55
CA GLY A 19 38.25 -8.41 14.15
C GLY A 19 38.34 -8.87 12.70
N ASP A 20 38.27 -10.17 12.51
CA ASP A 20 38.19 -10.84 11.22
C ASP A 20 37.05 -10.25 10.37
N VAL A 21 37.41 -9.71 9.20
CA VAL A 21 36.48 -9.24 8.17
C VAL A 21 35.97 -10.47 7.41
N SER A 22 35.06 -11.26 8.00
CA SER A 22 34.24 -12.24 7.24
C SER A 22 33.10 -12.87 8.07
N ALA A 23 32.28 -12.07 8.75
CA ALA A 23 30.92 -12.49 9.08
C ALA A 23 30.00 -11.87 8.02
N LYS A 24 29.82 -12.55 6.87
CA LYS A 24 28.75 -12.19 5.93
C LYS A 24 27.43 -12.26 6.70
N SER A 25 26.82 -11.11 6.94
CA SER A 25 25.47 -11.01 7.50
C SER A 25 24.54 -11.92 6.70
N THR A 26 23.92 -12.89 7.38
CA THR A 26 22.94 -13.83 6.81
C THR A 26 21.51 -13.26 6.84
N GLY A 27 21.36 -11.99 7.24
CA GLY A 27 20.07 -11.31 7.35
C GLY A 27 19.57 -10.78 6.00
N PRO A 28 18.29 -10.38 5.93
CA PRO A 28 17.73 -9.78 4.72
C PRO A 28 18.40 -8.45 4.39
N TYR A 29 18.61 -8.19 3.10
CA TYR A 29 19.20 -6.95 2.64
C TYR A 29 18.71 -6.54 1.25
N LEU A 30 18.70 -5.23 1.00
CA LEU A 30 18.54 -4.65 -0.34
C LEU A 30 19.91 -4.44 -0.98
N SER A 31 20.00 -4.82 -2.23
CA SER A 31 21.10 -4.46 -3.12
C SER A 31 20.64 -3.28 -3.98
N VAL A 32 21.01 -2.06 -3.58
CA VAL A 32 20.45 -0.82 -4.11
C VAL A 32 21.42 -0.14 -5.07
N ARG A 33 20.92 0.31 -6.21
CA ARG A 33 21.61 1.27 -7.07
C ARG A 33 21.12 2.68 -6.74
N ASP A 34 21.95 3.51 -6.13
CA ASP A 34 21.57 4.87 -5.71
C ASP A 34 21.40 5.82 -6.91
N HIS A 35 20.14 6.02 -7.32
CA HIS A 35 19.82 6.86 -8.47
C HIS A 35 19.93 8.37 -8.21
N ASN A 36 20.08 8.81 -6.97
CA ASN A 36 20.32 10.23 -6.66
C ASN A 36 21.78 10.62 -6.93
N LYS A 37 22.72 9.70 -6.68
CA LYS A 37 24.17 9.94 -6.83
C LYS A 37 24.70 9.51 -8.20
N ASP A 38 24.07 8.52 -8.83
CA ASP A 38 24.61 7.85 -10.02
C ASP A 38 23.90 8.20 -11.33
N LYS A 39 23.78 9.50 -11.64
CA LYS A 39 23.18 9.93 -12.93
C LYS A 39 23.92 9.36 -14.16
N ASN A 40 25.22 9.05 -14.05
CA ASN A 40 26.07 8.54 -15.14
C ASN A 40 27.03 7.38 -14.78
N ALA A 41 27.06 6.81 -13.57
CA ALA A 41 28.31 6.20 -13.07
C ALA A 41 28.37 4.66 -12.85
N SER A 42 27.26 3.91 -12.78
CA SER A 42 27.35 2.46 -12.54
C SER A 42 26.14 1.69 -13.07
N LYS A 43 26.36 0.57 -13.78
CA LYS A 43 25.33 -0.45 -14.08
C LYS A 43 25.09 -1.40 -12.90
N TRP A 44 25.86 -1.26 -11.82
CA TRP A 44 25.92 -2.16 -10.67
C TRP A 44 25.37 -1.50 -9.40
N PRO A 45 24.86 -2.28 -8.44
CA PRO A 45 24.45 -1.79 -7.14
C PRO A 45 25.57 -1.02 -6.45
N THR A 46 25.23 0.09 -5.80
CA THR A 46 26.22 1.00 -5.17
C THR A 46 26.14 1.01 -3.64
N ARG A 47 25.10 0.41 -3.05
CA ARG A 47 25.04 0.18 -1.60
C ARG A 47 24.24 -1.07 -1.23
N THR A 48 24.60 -1.66 -0.09
CA THR A 48 23.83 -2.72 0.59
C THR A 48 23.11 -2.12 1.79
N VAL A 49 21.83 -2.42 1.95
CA VAL A 49 21.00 -1.94 3.06
C VAL A 49 20.45 -3.14 3.81
N TYR A 50 20.90 -3.36 5.04
CA TYR A 50 20.38 -4.44 5.88
C TYR A 50 19.00 -4.07 6.43
N LEU A 51 18.13 -5.08 6.49
CA LEU A 51 16.73 -4.93 6.88
C LEU A 51 16.42 -5.81 8.09
N THR A 52 15.36 -5.46 8.79
CA THR A 52 14.77 -6.20 9.91
C THR A 52 13.26 -6.33 9.73
N PRO A 53 12.79 -7.18 8.80
CA PRO A 53 11.36 -7.38 8.53
C PRO A 53 10.55 -7.71 9.78
N ASP A 54 11.12 -8.45 10.74
CA ASP A 54 10.42 -8.83 11.98
C ASP A 54 10.04 -7.63 12.87
N ALA A 55 10.74 -6.50 12.73
CA ALA A 55 10.48 -5.28 13.50
C ALA A 55 9.65 -4.24 12.72
N GLN A 56 9.35 -4.48 11.44
CA GLN A 56 8.77 -3.48 10.55
C GLN A 56 7.35 -3.06 10.95
N ASN A 57 6.60 -3.90 11.66
CA ASN A 57 5.26 -3.55 12.15
C ASN A 57 5.28 -2.89 13.54
N THR A 58 6.47 -2.52 14.05
CA THR A 58 6.64 -1.78 15.30
C THR A 58 6.98 -0.32 14.99
N PRO A 59 6.22 0.66 15.51
CA PRO A 59 6.54 2.08 15.35
C PRO A 59 7.92 2.45 15.89
N LEU A 60 8.55 3.46 15.27
CA LEU A 60 9.85 3.98 15.72
C LEU A 60 9.76 4.79 17.02
N ASP A 61 8.65 5.50 17.23
CA ASP A 61 8.44 6.27 18.45
C ASP A 61 8.16 5.33 19.63
N ALA A 62 9.04 5.39 20.63
CA ALA A 62 8.97 4.58 21.84
C ALA A 62 7.65 4.75 22.61
N ALA A 63 7.01 5.93 22.53
CA ALA A 63 5.73 6.18 23.20
C ALA A 63 4.59 5.32 22.63
N VAL A 64 4.68 4.95 21.35
CA VAL A 64 3.68 4.16 20.62
C VAL A 64 4.21 2.82 20.14
N ALA A 65 5.40 2.39 20.58
CA ALA A 65 6.02 1.13 20.19
C ALA A 65 5.23 -0.13 20.61
N HIS A 66 4.19 0.01 21.44
CA HIS A 66 3.26 -1.06 21.81
C HIS A 66 2.13 -1.27 20.79
N LEU A 67 1.89 -0.29 19.89
CA LEU A 67 0.84 -0.37 18.88
C LEU A 67 1.27 -1.27 17.72
N ARG A 68 0.30 -1.97 17.12
CA ARG A 68 0.49 -2.84 15.96
C ARG A 68 -0.61 -2.60 14.94
N PRO A 69 -0.37 -2.86 13.64
CA PRO A 69 -1.46 -2.97 12.68
C PRO A 69 -2.43 -4.10 13.08
N PRO A 70 -3.64 -4.13 12.50
CA PRO A 70 -4.56 -5.25 12.72
C PRO A 70 -3.93 -6.57 12.24
N PRO A 71 -4.04 -7.66 13.01
CA PRO A 71 -3.47 -8.94 12.62
C PRO A 71 -4.26 -9.56 11.45
N PRO A 72 -3.60 -10.36 10.58
CA PRO A 72 -4.25 -11.02 9.46
C PRO A 72 -5.44 -11.90 9.86
N ARG A 73 -6.53 -11.83 9.10
CA ARG A 73 -7.77 -12.59 9.22
C ARG A 73 -7.99 -13.35 7.91
N VAL A 74 -7.72 -14.64 7.89
CA VAL A 74 -7.93 -15.47 6.68
C VAL A 74 -9.05 -16.47 6.96
N PRO A 75 -10.20 -16.40 6.25
CA PRO A 75 -11.23 -17.40 6.43
C PRO A 75 -10.74 -18.77 5.91
N PRO A 76 -11.24 -19.90 6.43
CA PRO A 76 -10.81 -21.23 5.99
C PRO A 76 -11.09 -21.51 4.50
N ILE A 77 -12.08 -20.81 3.94
CA ILE A 77 -12.46 -20.84 2.54
C ILE A 77 -12.50 -19.39 2.07
N PHE A 78 -11.80 -19.10 0.99
CA PHE A 78 -11.75 -17.78 0.36
C PHE A 78 -11.76 -17.93 -1.15
N ASP A 79 -12.29 -16.91 -1.82
CA ASP A 79 -12.20 -16.72 -3.26
C ASP A 79 -11.16 -15.63 -3.57
N ILE A 80 -10.51 -15.72 -4.73
CA ILE A 80 -9.56 -14.74 -5.23
C ILE A 80 -10.09 -14.12 -6.53
N PHE A 81 -10.26 -12.81 -6.54
CA PHE A 81 -10.46 -12.03 -7.75
C PHE A 81 -9.11 -11.69 -8.39
N VAL A 82 -8.99 -11.90 -9.70
CA VAL A 82 -7.83 -11.50 -10.50
C VAL A 82 -8.27 -10.49 -11.56
N GLY A 83 -7.79 -9.26 -11.41
CA GLY A 83 -8.06 -8.15 -12.30
C GLY A 83 -6.99 -8.03 -13.39
N ILE A 84 -7.42 -7.94 -14.64
CA ILE A 84 -6.57 -7.73 -15.81
C ILE A 84 -7.12 -6.58 -16.66
N SER A 85 -6.24 -5.65 -17.03
CA SER A 85 -6.52 -4.63 -18.04
C SER A 85 -5.68 -4.93 -19.27
N ALA A 86 -6.32 -5.38 -20.35
CA ALA A 86 -5.66 -5.78 -21.60
C ALA A 86 -5.93 -4.73 -22.69
N PHE A 87 -4.87 -4.30 -23.38
CA PHE A 87 -4.98 -3.42 -24.53
C PHE A 87 -4.41 -4.11 -25.76
N ARG A 88 -5.31 -4.56 -26.65
CA ARG A 88 -4.97 -5.22 -27.93
C ARG A 88 -3.96 -6.36 -27.78
N ASP A 89 -4.12 -7.16 -26.73
CA ASP A 89 -3.18 -8.20 -26.29
C ASP A 89 -3.87 -9.54 -25.96
N GLY A 90 -4.88 -9.91 -26.75
CA GLY A 90 -5.75 -11.06 -26.48
C GLY A 90 -4.99 -12.37 -26.28
N TRP A 91 -4.01 -12.68 -27.13
CA TRP A 91 -3.26 -13.93 -27.03
C TRP A 91 -2.50 -14.07 -25.71
N ARG A 92 -1.74 -13.05 -25.28
CA ARG A 92 -1.02 -13.13 -24.00
C ARG A 92 -1.97 -13.05 -22.80
N CYS A 93 -3.07 -12.31 -22.93
CA CYS A 93 -4.15 -12.31 -21.94
C CYS A 93 -4.75 -13.70 -21.75
N GLY A 94 -5.04 -14.41 -22.83
CA GLY A 94 -5.51 -15.79 -22.78
C GLY A 94 -4.51 -16.74 -22.12
N GLN A 95 -3.21 -16.55 -22.35
CA GLN A 95 -2.16 -17.31 -21.64
C GLN A 95 -2.12 -17.02 -20.15
N THR A 96 -2.29 -15.75 -19.76
CA THR A 96 -2.37 -15.36 -18.34
C THR A 96 -3.52 -16.09 -17.65
N LEU A 97 -4.72 -16.05 -18.24
CA LEU A 97 -5.89 -16.78 -17.75
C LEU A 97 -5.64 -18.30 -17.67
N LEU A 98 -5.09 -18.89 -18.73
CA LEU A 98 -4.80 -20.32 -18.79
C LEU A 98 -3.85 -20.76 -17.69
N THR A 99 -2.73 -20.05 -17.53
CA THR A 99 -1.72 -20.44 -16.54
C THR A 99 -2.24 -20.27 -15.12
N ALA A 100 -3.05 -19.24 -14.85
CA ALA A 100 -3.67 -19.07 -13.54
C ALA A 100 -4.62 -20.23 -13.19
N PHE A 101 -5.57 -20.56 -14.07
CA PHE A 101 -6.51 -21.67 -13.83
C PHE A 101 -5.82 -23.03 -13.79
N ALA A 102 -4.89 -23.30 -14.70
CA ALA A 102 -4.23 -24.60 -14.78
C ALA A 102 -3.26 -24.90 -13.63
N ARG A 103 -2.91 -23.89 -12.83
CA ARG A 103 -1.85 -23.97 -11.81
C ARG A 103 -2.31 -23.56 -10.41
N ALA A 104 -3.57 -23.15 -10.24
CA ALA A 104 -4.17 -22.93 -8.93
C ALA A 104 -4.45 -24.27 -8.20
N ASP A 105 -4.41 -24.26 -6.87
CA ASP A 105 -4.89 -25.35 -6.03
C ASP A 105 -6.41 -25.45 -6.03
N HIS A 106 -7.07 -24.30 -6.04
CA HIS A 106 -8.52 -24.16 -6.00
C HIS A 106 -9.02 -23.34 -7.19
N PRO A 107 -8.88 -23.85 -8.43
CA PRO A 107 -9.28 -23.10 -9.62
C PRO A 107 -10.77 -22.76 -9.66
N ASP A 108 -11.63 -23.49 -8.93
CA ASP A 108 -13.05 -23.20 -8.75
C ASP A 108 -13.33 -21.94 -7.90
N ARG A 109 -12.33 -21.44 -7.18
CA ARG A 109 -12.40 -20.25 -6.30
C ARG A 109 -11.70 -19.02 -6.87
N VAL A 110 -11.18 -19.13 -8.09
CA VAL A 110 -10.58 -18.01 -8.81
C VAL A 110 -11.66 -17.34 -9.68
N ARG A 111 -11.76 -16.02 -9.62
CA ARG A 111 -12.65 -15.20 -10.45
C ARG A 111 -11.80 -14.20 -11.22
N PHE A 112 -12.14 -13.94 -12.47
CA PHE A 112 -11.45 -12.95 -13.29
C PHE A 112 -12.38 -11.80 -13.65
N GLY A 113 -11.84 -10.59 -13.58
CA GLY A 113 -12.39 -9.41 -14.24
C GLY A 113 -11.40 -8.89 -15.25
N VAL A 114 -11.76 -8.91 -16.53
CA VAL A 114 -10.91 -8.47 -17.63
C VAL A 114 -11.52 -7.26 -18.30
N VAL A 115 -10.81 -6.13 -18.29
CA VAL A 115 -11.10 -5.01 -19.19
C VAL A 115 -10.36 -5.27 -20.49
N ASP A 116 -11.07 -5.58 -21.56
CA ASP A 116 -10.48 -5.97 -22.84
C ASP A 116 -10.70 -4.88 -23.90
N GLN A 117 -9.66 -4.08 -24.14
CA GLN A 117 -9.68 -2.94 -25.06
C GLN A 117 -9.17 -3.37 -26.44
N VAL A 118 -10.10 -3.58 -27.38
CA VAL A 118 -9.84 -4.23 -28.68
C VAL A 118 -10.43 -3.46 -29.87
N HIS A 119 -9.84 -3.63 -31.05
CA HIS A 119 -10.50 -3.37 -32.32
C HIS A 119 -11.28 -4.61 -32.78
N ALA A 120 -12.23 -4.44 -33.71
CA ALA A 120 -13.02 -5.55 -34.24
C ALA A 120 -12.18 -6.64 -34.93
N SER A 121 -10.96 -6.31 -35.37
CA SER A 121 -10.02 -7.24 -36.01
C SER A 121 -9.03 -7.87 -35.04
N ASP A 122 -8.98 -7.43 -33.78
CA ASP A 122 -8.09 -8.02 -32.79
C ASP A 122 -8.69 -9.33 -32.24
N GLU A 123 -7.82 -10.28 -31.92
CA GLU A 123 -8.20 -11.44 -31.12
C GLU A 123 -8.51 -10.97 -29.69
N THR A 124 -9.67 -11.38 -29.14
CA THR A 124 -10.05 -11.04 -27.76
C THR A 124 -9.36 -11.96 -26.76
N CYS A 125 -9.21 -11.49 -25.52
CA CYS A 125 -8.63 -12.28 -24.45
C CYS A 125 -9.41 -13.58 -24.21
N ILE A 126 -10.74 -13.51 -24.27
CA ILE A 126 -11.60 -14.66 -23.99
C ILE A 126 -11.56 -15.70 -25.12
N ASP A 127 -11.50 -15.27 -26.37
CA ASP A 127 -11.39 -16.19 -27.51
C ASP A 127 -10.05 -16.92 -27.48
N SER A 128 -8.95 -16.20 -27.23
CA SER A 128 -7.62 -16.80 -27.04
C SER A 128 -7.61 -17.81 -25.91
N TYR A 129 -8.16 -17.45 -24.75
CA TYR A 129 -8.25 -18.36 -23.61
C TYR A 129 -9.03 -19.62 -23.96
N CYS A 130 -10.23 -19.48 -24.55
CA CYS A 130 -11.09 -20.62 -24.85
C CYS A 130 -10.42 -21.60 -25.82
N LYS A 131 -9.72 -21.08 -26.84
CA LYS A 131 -8.93 -21.92 -27.76
C LYS A 131 -7.86 -22.72 -27.00
N MET A 132 -7.06 -22.06 -26.17
CA MET A 132 -6.01 -22.72 -25.41
C MET A 132 -6.54 -23.68 -24.35
N ALA A 133 -7.69 -23.37 -23.74
CA ALA A 133 -8.36 -24.21 -22.76
C ALA A 133 -8.77 -25.56 -23.37
N MET A 134 -9.38 -25.55 -24.56
CA MET A 134 -9.76 -26.77 -25.27
C MET A 134 -8.53 -27.62 -25.66
N GLU A 135 -7.42 -26.98 -26.03
CA GLU A 135 -6.15 -27.67 -26.31
C GLU A 135 -5.53 -28.27 -25.04
N LYS A 136 -5.61 -27.54 -23.91
CA LYS A 136 -5.02 -27.95 -22.63
C LYS A 136 -5.79 -29.07 -21.94
N TRP A 137 -7.12 -29.01 -21.97
CA TRP A 137 -8.01 -29.97 -21.32
C TRP A 137 -8.80 -30.74 -22.37
N THR A 138 -8.13 -31.64 -23.09
CA THR A 138 -8.67 -32.37 -24.25
C THR A 138 -9.95 -33.17 -23.99
N ASN A 139 -10.25 -33.49 -22.72
CA ASN A 139 -11.46 -34.20 -22.31
C ASN A 139 -12.66 -33.26 -22.06
N ASP A 140 -12.47 -31.94 -22.15
CA ASP A 140 -13.52 -30.93 -22.04
C ASP A 140 -13.52 -30.08 -23.31
N THR A 141 -14.49 -30.31 -24.19
CA THR A 141 -14.65 -29.57 -25.45
C THR A 141 -15.25 -28.18 -25.25
N ARG A 142 -15.55 -27.78 -24.00
CA ARG A 142 -16.05 -26.44 -23.66
C ARG A 142 -14.90 -25.53 -23.27
N CYS A 143 -15.16 -24.23 -23.30
CA CYS A 143 -14.29 -23.25 -22.67
C CYS A 143 -14.36 -23.41 -21.14
N ARG A 144 -13.51 -24.28 -20.58
CA ARG A 144 -13.47 -24.57 -19.14
C ARG A 144 -13.28 -23.28 -18.33
N HIS A 145 -13.93 -23.15 -17.18
CA HIS A 145 -13.90 -21.96 -16.30
C HIS A 145 -14.42 -20.65 -16.92
N ARG A 146 -15.06 -20.69 -18.10
CA ARG A 146 -15.62 -19.51 -18.77
C ARG A 146 -16.58 -18.69 -17.89
N ASP A 147 -17.38 -19.35 -17.06
CA ASP A 147 -18.35 -18.69 -16.17
C ASP A 147 -17.68 -17.94 -15.01
N GLN A 148 -16.39 -18.17 -14.77
CA GLN A 148 -15.59 -17.50 -13.76
C GLN A 148 -14.87 -16.26 -14.31
N ILE A 149 -15.08 -15.91 -15.59
CA ILE A 149 -14.42 -14.80 -16.27
C ILE A 149 -15.46 -13.75 -16.69
N LYS A 150 -15.43 -12.57 -16.06
CA LYS A 150 -16.21 -11.41 -16.46
C LYS A 150 -15.38 -10.54 -17.41
N ILE A 151 -15.93 -10.23 -18.58
CA ILE A 151 -15.29 -9.37 -19.59
C ILE A 151 -16.03 -8.03 -19.66
N ASP A 152 -15.32 -6.93 -19.45
CA ASP A 152 -15.71 -5.58 -19.85
C ASP A 152 -14.98 -5.24 -21.15
N GLN A 153 -15.62 -5.52 -22.28
CA GLN A 153 -15.04 -5.27 -23.60
C GLN A 153 -15.26 -3.81 -24.00
N ARG A 154 -14.18 -3.13 -24.44
CA ARG A 154 -14.18 -1.72 -24.83
C ARG A 154 -13.54 -1.54 -26.19
N ALA A 155 -13.94 -0.49 -26.91
CA ALA A 155 -13.27 -0.11 -28.14
C ALA A 155 -11.85 0.40 -27.83
N ALA A 156 -10.82 -0.13 -28.50
CA ALA A 156 -9.45 0.31 -28.27
C ALA A 156 -9.26 1.83 -28.53
N ASP A 157 -10.03 2.43 -29.44
CA ASP A 157 -9.96 3.87 -29.75
C ASP A 157 -10.48 4.77 -28.61
N GLU A 158 -11.22 4.22 -27.65
CA GLU A 158 -11.68 4.92 -26.45
C GLU A 158 -10.68 4.82 -25.29
N SER A 159 -9.58 4.10 -25.48
CA SER A 159 -8.56 3.91 -24.45
C SER A 159 -7.86 5.23 -24.11
N ARG A 160 -7.74 5.54 -22.81
CA ARG A 160 -7.05 6.74 -22.31
C ARG A 160 -5.99 6.43 -21.27
N GLY A 161 -5.41 5.23 -21.31
CA GLY A 161 -4.30 4.84 -20.43
C GLY A 161 -4.72 3.96 -19.25
N PRO A 162 -3.76 3.64 -18.38
CA PRO A 162 -3.89 2.52 -17.44
C PRO A 162 -4.82 2.83 -16.25
N THR A 163 -4.91 4.07 -15.79
CA THR A 163 -5.77 4.41 -14.64
C THR A 163 -7.24 4.25 -14.99
N LEU A 164 -7.66 4.72 -16.17
CA LEU A 164 -9.02 4.54 -16.67
C LEU A 164 -9.38 3.05 -16.83
N ALA A 165 -8.45 2.24 -17.36
CA ALA A 165 -8.66 0.81 -17.51
C ALA A 165 -8.84 0.12 -16.14
N ARG A 166 -7.97 0.43 -15.18
CA ARG A 166 -8.05 -0.12 -13.80
C ARG A 166 -9.28 0.36 -13.04
N HIS A 167 -9.72 1.60 -13.29
CA HIS A 167 -10.98 2.09 -12.77
C HIS A 167 -12.16 1.21 -13.20
N PHE A 168 -12.23 0.84 -14.48
CA PHE A 168 -13.25 -0.11 -14.95
C PHE A 168 -13.05 -1.52 -14.40
N GLN A 169 -11.80 -1.97 -14.28
CA GLN A 169 -11.46 -3.27 -13.70
C GLN A 169 -11.96 -3.41 -12.25
N GLN A 170 -11.83 -2.36 -11.43
CA GLN A 170 -12.33 -2.37 -10.05
C GLN A 170 -13.85 -2.56 -9.96
N ARG A 171 -14.62 -2.15 -10.98
CA ARG A 171 -16.08 -2.36 -11.04
C ARG A 171 -16.45 -3.84 -11.26
N LEU A 172 -15.50 -4.68 -11.64
CA LEU A 172 -15.69 -6.12 -11.83
C LEU A 172 -15.46 -6.93 -10.54
N VAL A 173 -14.87 -6.31 -9.52
CA VAL A 173 -14.64 -6.92 -8.20
C VAL A 173 -16.00 -7.24 -7.57
N GLY A 174 -16.19 -8.50 -7.18
CA GLY A 174 -17.35 -8.99 -6.45
C GLY A 174 -17.08 -9.05 -4.96
N ASP A 175 -17.56 -10.12 -4.31
CA ASP A 175 -17.39 -10.33 -2.87
C ASP A 175 -16.25 -11.30 -2.54
N GLU A 176 -15.26 -11.42 -3.45
CA GLU A 176 -14.05 -12.20 -3.20
C GLU A 176 -13.26 -11.65 -2.01
N GLU A 177 -12.54 -12.54 -1.30
CA GLU A 177 -11.78 -12.16 -0.11
C GLU A 177 -10.50 -11.41 -0.47
N PHE A 178 -9.78 -11.94 -1.45
CA PHE A 178 -8.51 -11.41 -1.92
C PHE A 178 -8.61 -10.95 -3.37
N CYS A 179 -7.93 -9.85 -3.66
CA CYS A 179 -7.83 -9.25 -4.97
C CYS A 179 -6.36 -9.25 -5.40
N LEU A 180 -6.13 -9.70 -6.63
CA LEU A 180 -4.86 -9.67 -7.33
C LEU A 180 -5.01 -8.81 -8.59
N GLN A 181 -4.20 -7.77 -8.74
CA GLN A 181 -4.03 -7.11 -10.01
C GLN A 181 -2.72 -7.56 -10.66
N VAL A 182 -2.80 -7.90 -11.95
CA VAL A 182 -1.64 -8.25 -12.78
C VAL A 182 -1.76 -7.65 -14.18
N ASP A 183 -0.62 -7.50 -14.85
CA ASP A 183 -0.61 -7.15 -16.27
C ASP A 183 -1.11 -8.31 -17.13
N ALA A 184 -1.67 -7.99 -18.30
CA ALA A 184 -2.31 -8.94 -19.20
C ALA A 184 -1.38 -10.03 -19.77
N HIS A 185 -0.07 -9.87 -19.65
CA HIS A 185 0.92 -10.81 -20.17
C HIS A 185 1.80 -11.34 -19.04
N SER A 186 1.13 -11.92 -18.05
CA SER A 186 1.72 -12.54 -16.88
C SER A 186 1.62 -14.06 -16.96
N ALA A 187 2.46 -14.78 -16.21
CA ALA A 187 2.35 -16.23 -16.07
C ALA A 187 2.42 -16.63 -14.61
N PHE A 188 1.46 -17.46 -14.21
CA PHE A 188 1.34 -17.97 -12.84
C PHE A 188 2.12 -19.27 -12.66
N THR A 189 2.64 -19.51 -11.47
CA THR A 189 3.27 -20.81 -11.10
C THR A 189 2.27 -21.72 -10.38
N ARG A 190 2.64 -22.99 -10.19
CA ARG A 190 1.81 -23.93 -9.40
C ARG A 190 1.63 -23.46 -7.96
N HIS A 191 0.42 -23.65 -7.43
CA HIS A 191 0.03 -23.33 -6.06
C HIS A 191 0.01 -21.83 -5.75
N TRP A 192 -0.08 -20.97 -6.79
CA TRP A 192 0.05 -19.53 -6.63
C TRP A 192 -1.03 -18.94 -5.71
N ASP A 193 -2.25 -19.43 -5.79
CA ASP A 193 -3.42 -18.97 -5.05
C ASP A 193 -3.25 -19.16 -3.54
N SER A 194 -2.86 -20.37 -3.12
CA SER A 194 -2.56 -20.65 -1.72
C SER A 194 -1.29 -19.95 -1.25
N SER A 195 -0.25 -19.93 -2.09
CA SER A 195 1.07 -19.43 -1.68
C SER A 195 1.11 -17.92 -1.52
N LEU A 196 0.36 -17.16 -2.33
CA LEU A 196 0.23 -15.72 -2.15
C LEU A 196 -0.46 -15.37 -0.83
N VAL A 197 -1.48 -16.13 -0.41
CA VAL A 197 -2.15 -15.93 0.88
C VAL A 197 -1.22 -16.25 2.05
N VAL A 198 -0.37 -17.29 1.92
CA VAL A 198 0.67 -17.59 2.92
C VAL A 198 1.65 -16.43 3.05
N ASP A 199 2.16 -15.91 1.93
CA ASP A 199 3.09 -14.78 1.95
C ASP A 199 2.43 -13.52 2.53
N TRP A 200 1.19 -13.23 2.14
CA TRP A 200 0.43 -12.09 2.64
C TRP A 200 0.18 -12.19 4.15
N THR A 201 -0.16 -13.39 4.65
CA THR A 201 -0.33 -13.65 6.08
C THR A 201 0.98 -13.40 6.85
N ALA A 202 2.14 -13.72 6.24
CA ALA A 202 3.45 -13.47 6.85
C ALA A 202 3.81 -11.97 6.96
N ALA A 203 3.10 -11.07 6.25
CA ALA A 203 3.23 -9.62 6.45
C ALA A 203 2.73 -9.17 7.83
N ASP A 204 1.93 -9.99 8.51
CA ASP A 204 1.40 -9.72 9.86
C ASP A 204 0.63 -8.39 9.95
N ASN A 205 -0.18 -8.11 8.91
CA ASN A 205 -1.00 -6.91 8.80
C ASN A 205 -2.22 -7.18 7.89
N GLU A 206 -3.43 -7.08 8.42
CA GLU A 206 -4.71 -7.23 7.69
C GLU A 206 -4.88 -6.19 6.56
N MET A 207 -4.20 -5.06 6.70
CA MET A 207 -4.22 -3.95 5.75
C MET A 207 -3.04 -4.04 4.76
N ALA A 208 -2.33 -5.18 4.69
CA ALA A 208 -1.20 -5.35 3.79
C ALA A 208 -1.61 -5.44 2.32
N ILE A 209 -0.78 -4.86 1.46
CA ILE A 209 -0.79 -5.07 0.01
C ILE A 209 0.61 -5.54 -0.41
N LEU A 210 0.72 -6.77 -0.91
CA LEU A 210 1.93 -7.25 -1.55
C LEU A 210 2.02 -6.67 -2.96
N THR A 211 3.08 -5.94 -3.27
CA THR A 211 3.23 -5.30 -4.58
C THR A 211 4.69 -5.16 -4.98
N THR A 212 5.03 -5.23 -6.26
CA THR A 212 6.40 -4.97 -6.75
C THR A 212 6.43 -5.01 -8.29
N TYR A 213 7.58 -4.74 -8.89
CA TYR A 213 7.86 -5.16 -10.27
C TYR A 213 8.34 -6.60 -10.28
N ILE A 214 7.52 -7.50 -10.81
CA ILE A 214 7.83 -8.93 -10.85
C ILE A 214 8.90 -9.27 -11.87
N HIS A 215 9.62 -10.38 -11.66
CA HIS A 215 10.67 -10.82 -12.56
C HIS A 215 10.10 -11.22 -13.94
N ASN A 216 10.98 -11.25 -14.94
CA ASN A 216 10.65 -11.81 -16.25
C ASN A 216 10.26 -13.29 -16.13
N ILE A 217 9.42 -13.81 -17.03
CA ILE A 217 9.05 -15.24 -17.07
C ILE A 217 10.27 -16.13 -17.38
N ALA A 218 11.20 -15.63 -18.19
CA ALA A 218 12.35 -16.41 -18.65
C ALA A 218 13.17 -16.95 -17.47
N ASN A 219 13.38 -18.26 -17.45
CA ASN A 219 14.16 -18.99 -16.43
C ASN A 219 13.57 -19.04 -15.01
N HIS A 220 12.32 -18.62 -14.80
CA HIS A 220 11.68 -18.66 -13.48
C HIS A 220 10.56 -19.69 -13.33
N ILE A 221 10.05 -20.23 -14.45
CA ILE A 221 9.00 -21.26 -14.45
C ILE A 221 9.54 -22.51 -15.16
N ASN A 222 9.40 -23.68 -14.54
CA ASN A 222 9.68 -24.97 -15.18
C ASN A 222 8.63 -25.31 -16.24
N ALA A 223 8.94 -26.22 -17.15
CA ALA A 223 8.01 -26.64 -18.21
C ALA A 223 6.67 -27.17 -17.66
N ASP A 224 6.70 -27.76 -16.47
CA ASP A 224 5.53 -28.29 -15.78
C ASP A 224 4.74 -27.22 -14.98
N GLY A 225 5.22 -25.97 -14.96
CA GLY A 225 4.62 -24.85 -14.23
C GLY A 225 5.13 -24.66 -12.79
N THR A 226 6.04 -25.49 -12.28
CA THR A 226 6.65 -25.21 -10.97
C THR A 226 7.44 -23.93 -10.99
N ASN A 227 7.42 -23.23 -9.86
CA ASN A 227 8.28 -22.10 -9.59
C ASN A 227 9.73 -22.58 -9.40
N LYS A 228 10.68 -22.02 -10.17
CA LYS A 228 12.12 -22.28 -9.97
C LYS A 228 12.70 -21.55 -8.76
N LEU A 229 11.90 -20.70 -8.12
CA LEU A 229 12.21 -19.79 -7.02
C LEU A 229 13.38 -18.87 -7.37
N ALA A 230 13.08 -17.58 -7.55
CA ALA A 230 14.14 -16.60 -7.66
C ALA A 230 14.95 -16.57 -6.35
N SER A 231 16.28 -16.47 -6.41
CA SER A 231 17.11 -16.29 -5.21
C SER A 231 16.89 -14.93 -4.52
N GLN A 232 16.18 -14.03 -5.19
CA GLN A 232 15.83 -12.69 -4.72
C GLN A 232 14.42 -12.31 -5.16
N SER A 233 13.72 -11.54 -4.34
CA SER A 233 12.55 -10.77 -4.78
C SER A 233 12.97 -9.36 -5.17
N THR A 234 12.00 -8.52 -5.50
CA THR A 234 12.19 -7.15 -5.98
C THR A 234 11.49 -6.17 -5.04
N HIS A 235 12.07 -4.98 -4.86
CA HIS A 235 11.62 -3.98 -3.91
C HIS A 235 11.60 -2.58 -4.52
N LEU A 236 10.51 -1.83 -4.31
CA LEU A 236 10.35 -0.48 -4.84
C LEU A 236 10.61 0.54 -3.74
N CYS A 237 11.72 1.26 -3.85
CA CYS A 237 12.11 2.26 -2.85
C CYS A 237 12.70 3.55 -3.43
N GLN A 238 12.66 3.71 -4.76
CA GLN A 238 13.23 4.86 -5.46
C GLN A 238 12.26 5.53 -6.43
N THR A 239 12.18 6.86 -6.33
CA THR A 239 11.41 7.75 -7.18
C THR A 239 12.32 8.68 -8.00
N LYS A 240 11.77 9.15 -9.12
CA LYS A 240 12.29 10.26 -9.93
C LYS A 240 11.13 11.11 -10.43
N ARG A 241 11.43 12.21 -11.12
CA ARG A 241 10.43 12.94 -11.91
C ARG A 241 10.39 12.38 -13.33
N GLY A 242 9.20 12.01 -13.79
CA GLY A 242 8.94 11.46 -15.12
C GLY A 242 8.93 12.53 -16.22
N GLY A 243 8.56 12.14 -17.44
CA GLY A 243 8.44 13.06 -18.57
C GLY A 243 7.35 14.12 -18.39
N SER A 244 6.29 13.80 -17.63
CA SER A 244 5.25 14.76 -17.23
C SER A 244 5.59 15.58 -15.96
N ASN A 245 6.80 15.42 -15.43
CA ASN A 245 7.25 15.96 -14.13
C ASN A 245 6.49 15.42 -12.91
N ASN A 246 5.61 14.42 -13.07
CA ASN A 246 5.02 13.68 -11.96
C ASN A 246 6.05 12.71 -11.33
N VAL A 247 5.77 12.27 -10.11
CA VAL A 247 6.57 11.23 -9.44
C VAL A 247 6.45 9.90 -10.19
N ARG A 248 7.59 9.27 -10.50
CA ARG A 248 7.65 7.97 -11.15
C ARG A 248 8.61 7.07 -10.39
N ASN A 249 8.26 5.80 -10.22
CA ASN A 249 9.20 4.77 -9.78
C ASN A 249 10.38 4.68 -10.76
N VAL A 250 11.60 4.55 -10.25
CA VAL A 250 12.80 4.43 -11.10
C VAL A 250 12.92 3.04 -11.72
N GLY A 251 12.68 2.02 -10.89
CA GLY A 251 12.89 0.60 -11.11
C GLY A 251 12.90 -0.12 -9.77
N ALA A 252 12.88 -1.45 -9.77
CA ALA A 252 12.99 -2.23 -8.53
C ALA A 252 14.45 -2.56 -8.20
N ASP A 253 14.79 -2.46 -6.92
CA ASP A 253 16.02 -3.00 -6.35
C ASP A 253 15.82 -4.48 -5.97
N LEU A 254 16.93 -5.19 -5.72
CA LEU A 254 16.88 -6.62 -5.40
C LEU A 254 16.88 -6.85 -3.89
N LEU A 255 15.91 -7.64 -3.41
CA LEU A 255 15.77 -8.04 -2.02
C LEU A 255 16.24 -9.48 -1.84
N PHE A 256 17.27 -9.67 -1.03
CA PHE A 256 17.88 -10.97 -0.75
C PHE A 256 17.50 -11.46 0.65
N HIS A 257 17.37 -12.78 0.76
CA HIS A 257 17.22 -13.51 2.04
C HIS A 257 16.04 -13.08 2.93
N SER A 258 15.08 -12.32 2.41
CA SER A 258 13.86 -11.99 3.16
C SER A 258 12.95 -13.20 3.27
N LYS A 259 12.65 -13.58 4.52
CA LYS A 259 11.73 -14.68 4.85
C LYS A 259 10.31 -14.19 5.17
N ARG A 260 10.12 -12.87 5.20
CA ARG A 260 8.84 -12.20 5.38
C ARG A 260 8.69 -11.09 4.33
N PRO A 261 7.46 -10.73 3.94
CA PRO A 261 7.25 -9.56 3.11
C PRO A 261 7.95 -8.34 3.72
N GLN A 262 8.55 -7.50 2.88
CA GLN A 262 9.33 -6.34 3.33
C GLN A 262 8.55 -5.05 3.07
N MET A 263 8.28 -4.28 4.11
CA MET A 263 7.56 -3.01 4.01
C MET A 263 8.30 -2.06 3.06
N GLN A 264 7.53 -1.41 2.18
CA GLN A 264 7.98 -0.44 1.19
C GLN A 264 6.98 0.72 1.10
N ALA A 265 7.38 1.82 0.45
CA ALA A 265 6.50 2.97 0.27
C ALA A 265 5.80 3.02 -1.09
N LEU A 266 6.29 2.26 -2.08
CA LEU A 266 5.89 2.40 -3.47
C LEU A 266 5.13 1.15 -3.96
N TRP A 267 4.13 1.39 -4.79
CA TRP A 267 3.29 0.38 -5.43
C TRP A 267 3.77 0.13 -6.86
N GLY A 268 3.68 -1.12 -7.31
CA GLY A 268 3.99 -1.54 -8.67
C GLY A 268 2.77 -2.10 -9.37
N ALA A 269 2.48 -1.62 -10.57
CA ALA A 269 1.17 -1.84 -11.16
C ALA A 269 0.91 -3.24 -11.71
N GLY A 270 1.98 -3.92 -12.13
CA GLY A 270 1.93 -5.25 -12.72
C GLY A 270 1.78 -6.39 -11.72
N PHE A 271 1.81 -6.10 -10.41
CA PHE A 271 1.52 -7.06 -9.35
C PHE A 271 1.10 -6.34 -8.07
N SER A 272 -0.15 -6.57 -7.63
CA SER A 272 -0.70 -6.04 -6.38
C SER A 272 -1.70 -7.03 -5.78
N PHE A 273 -1.39 -7.60 -4.62
CA PHE A 273 -2.18 -8.62 -3.95
C PHE A 273 -2.54 -8.21 -2.52
N GLY A 274 -3.82 -8.29 -2.15
CA GLY A 274 -4.28 -8.05 -0.80
C GLY A 274 -5.78 -8.28 -0.67
N LYS A 275 -6.39 -7.80 0.41
CA LYS A 275 -7.85 -7.91 0.59
C LYS A 275 -8.62 -7.09 -0.44
N CYS A 276 -9.71 -7.64 -0.98
CA CYS A 276 -10.53 -6.92 -1.97
C CYS A 276 -11.18 -5.64 -1.42
N HIS A 277 -11.32 -5.50 -0.10
CA HIS A 277 -11.77 -4.24 0.47
C HIS A 277 -10.84 -3.05 0.14
N ALA A 278 -9.57 -3.29 -0.23
CA ALA A 278 -8.66 -2.27 -0.76
C ALA A 278 -9.14 -1.69 -2.10
N GLU A 279 -9.54 -2.57 -3.02
CA GLU A 279 -10.04 -2.18 -4.34
C GLU A 279 -11.40 -1.49 -4.25
N LYS A 280 -12.24 -1.86 -3.28
CA LYS A 280 -13.54 -1.21 -3.05
C LYS A 280 -13.44 0.14 -2.33
N ARG A 281 -12.55 0.27 -1.34
CA ARG A 281 -12.41 1.48 -0.50
C ARG A 281 -11.56 2.56 -1.14
N VAL A 282 -10.63 2.18 -2.01
CA VAL A 282 -9.67 3.08 -2.63
C VAL A 282 -9.86 2.98 -4.14
N PRO A 283 -10.74 3.78 -4.74
CA PRO A 283 -10.96 3.75 -6.18
C PRO A 283 -9.75 4.30 -6.94
N VAL A 284 -9.47 3.76 -8.12
CA VAL A 284 -8.49 4.31 -9.07
C VAL A 284 -9.13 5.49 -9.80
N ASP A 285 -8.43 6.63 -9.81
CA ASP A 285 -8.88 7.88 -10.41
C ASP A 285 -9.07 7.74 -11.94
N SER A 286 -10.32 7.86 -12.38
CA SER A 286 -10.68 7.79 -13.80
C SER A 286 -10.31 9.06 -14.58
N HIS A 287 -10.04 10.17 -13.89
CA HIS A 287 -9.81 11.49 -14.50
C HIS A 287 -8.34 11.80 -14.78
N THR A 288 -7.44 10.83 -14.54
CA THR A 288 -6.01 10.97 -14.84
C THR A 288 -5.64 10.38 -16.20
N LEU A 289 -6.36 10.82 -17.25
CA LEU A 289 -6.18 10.34 -18.62
C LEU A 289 -4.75 10.54 -19.14
N TRP A 290 -4.28 9.56 -19.92
CA TRP A 290 -2.94 9.49 -20.54
C TRP A 290 -1.78 9.49 -19.55
N MET A 291 -2.03 9.23 -18.27
CA MET A 291 -1.01 9.21 -17.23
C MET A 291 -0.31 7.86 -17.15
N PHE A 292 1.00 7.86 -17.40
CA PHE A 292 1.91 6.73 -17.17
C PHE A 292 3.01 7.09 -16.15
N ASP A 293 3.29 8.37 -15.99
CA ASP A 293 4.14 8.93 -14.94
C ASP A 293 3.22 9.53 -13.87
N GLY A 294 3.23 8.97 -12.65
CA GLY A 294 2.39 9.44 -11.54
C GLY A 294 1.44 8.39 -11.00
N GLU A 295 0.89 7.53 -11.86
CA GLU A 295 -0.20 6.62 -11.48
C GLU A 295 0.14 5.66 -10.34
N GLU A 296 1.36 5.11 -10.36
CA GLU A 296 1.81 4.20 -9.32
C GLU A 296 2.00 4.92 -7.98
N PHE A 297 2.55 6.13 -8.00
CA PHE A 297 2.73 6.95 -6.80
C PHE A 297 1.38 7.43 -6.25
N GLN A 298 0.42 7.75 -7.12
CA GLN A 298 -0.94 8.04 -6.71
C GLN A 298 -1.58 6.82 -6.06
N ARG A 299 -1.52 5.64 -6.68
CA ARG A 299 -2.08 4.42 -6.08
C ARG A 299 -1.49 4.15 -4.70
N SER A 300 -0.17 4.32 -4.56
CA SER A 300 0.55 4.18 -3.30
C SER A 300 0.04 5.15 -2.21
N SER A 301 -0.01 6.45 -2.53
CA SER A 301 -0.43 7.49 -1.58
C SER A 301 -1.88 7.34 -1.14
N HIS A 302 -2.78 6.97 -2.06
CA HIS A 302 -4.19 6.76 -1.72
C HIS A 302 -4.35 5.52 -0.85
N LEU A 303 -3.75 4.38 -1.21
CA LEU A 303 -3.79 3.19 -0.35
C LEU A 303 -3.27 3.51 1.07
N TRP A 304 -2.14 4.19 1.17
CA TRP A 304 -1.52 4.49 2.46
C TRP A 304 -2.37 5.41 3.34
N THR A 305 -2.91 6.49 2.77
CA THR A 305 -3.80 7.43 3.48
C THR A 305 -5.13 6.80 3.91
N TYR A 306 -5.58 5.73 3.26
CA TYR A 306 -6.73 4.91 3.66
C TYR A 306 -6.41 3.81 4.70
N GLY A 307 -5.16 3.72 5.15
CA GLY A 307 -4.73 2.82 6.20
C GLY A 307 -4.02 1.54 5.74
N TYR A 308 -3.82 1.35 4.43
CA TYR A 308 -3.10 0.19 3.90
C TYR A 308 -1.58 0.37 3.94
N ASP A 309 -0.84 -0.73 4.03
CA ASP A 309 0.62 -0.71 4.03
C ASP A 309 1.16 -1.62 2.92
N LEU A 310 2.19 -1.16 2.22
CA LEU A 310 2.72 -1.85 1.05
C LEU A 310 3.93 -2.70 1.44
N TYR A 311 4.01 -3.91 0.89
CA TYR A 311 5.10 -4.84 1.14
C TYR A 311 5.59 -5.46 -0.16
N SER A 312 6.89 -5.62 -0.31
CA SER A 312 7.44 -6.49 -1.34
C SER A 312 7.24 -7.95 -0.93
N PRO A 313 6.80 -8.84 -1.83
CA PRO A 313 6.69 -10.26 -1.53
C PRO A 313 8.05 -10.88 -1.21
N THR A 314 8.04 -12.01 -0.49
CA THR A 314 9.25 -12.82 -0.33
C THR A 314 9.62 -13.51 -1.66
N PRO A 315 10.81 -14.11 -1.79
CA PRO A 315 11.10 -15.02 -2.88
C PRO A 315 10.07 -16.15 -3.06
N HIS A 316 9.41 -16.59 -1.97
CA HIS A 316 8.30 -17.53 -2.03
C HIS A 316 6.99 -16.87 -2.45
N GLY A 317 6.76 -15.59 -2.14
CA GLY A 317 5.63 -14.82 -2.66
C GLY A 317 5.73 -14.45 -4.15
N MET A 318 6.88 -14.67 -4.80
CA MET A 318 7.07 -14.43 -6.24
C MET A 318 6.40 -15.51 -7.09
N MET A 319 5.06 -15.54 -7.09
CA MET A 319 4.27 -16.59 -7.74
C MET A 319 3.79 -16.26 -9.15
N VAL A 320 3.99 -15.01 -9.56
CA VAL A 320 3.61 -14.46 -10.87
C VAL A 320 4.84 -13.82 -11.52
N TYR A 321 5.00 -14.02 -12.82
CA TYR A 321 6.09 -13.49 -13.62
C TYR A 321 5.57 -12.76 -14.84
N HIS A 322 6.30 -11.74 -15.30
CA HIS A 322 5.86 -10.87 -16.39
C HIS A 322 6.57 -11.19 -17.72
N ASN A 323 5.86 -11.14 -18.84
CA ASN A 323 6.45 -11.27 -20.17
C ASN A 323 6.98 -9.92 -20.68
N TYR A 324 8.28 -9.65 -20.48
CA TYR A 324 8.91 -8.40 -20.95
C TYR A 324 9.28 -8.38 -22.44
N THR A 325 8.76 -9.32 -23.24
CA THR A 325 9.00 -9.29 -24.70
C THR A 325 8.37 -8.03 -25.30
N ALA A 326 9.16 -7.29 -26.07
CA ALA A 326 8.73 -6.05 -26.70
C ALA A 326 7.56 -6.30 -27.67
N VAL A 327 6.59 -5.39 -27.66
CA VAL A 327 5.50 -5.36 -28.63
C VAL A 327 5.43 -3.98 -29.29
N PRO A 328 4.85 -3.87 -30.51
CA PRO A 328 4.64 -2.58 -31.14
C PRO A 328 3.85 -1.65 -30.21
N ALA A 329 4.22 -0.37 -30.17
CA ALA A 329 3.63 0.63 -29.30
C ALA A 329 2.25 1.11 -29.82
N LYS A 330 1.32 0.17 -30.06
CA LYS A 330 0.01 0.36 -30.69
C LYS A 330 -0.84 1.42 -29.99
N PHE A 331 -0.66 1.60 -28.68
CA PHE A 331 -1.39 2.60 -27.89
C PHE A 331 -1.16 4.03 -28.38
N TYR A 332 0.07 4.37 -28.77
CA TYR A 332 0.40 5.71 -29.27
C TYR A 332 0.05 5.90 -30.75
N GLN A 333 -0.52 4.89 -31.41
CA GLN A 333 -0.98 4.92 -32.79
C GLN A 333 -2.50 5.14 -32.90
N LEU A 334 -3.23 5.19 -31.77
CA LEU A 334 -4.66 5.45 -31.74
C LEU A 334 -4.98 6.83 -32.32
N SER A 335 -6.14 6.96 -32.96
CA SER A 335 -6.64 8.26 -33.47
C SER A 335 -6.76 9.29 -32.33
N ALA A 336 -7.27 8.86 -31.18
CA ALA A 336 -7.32 9.70 -29.99
C ALA A 336 -5.91 10.10 -29.51
N ALA A 337 -4.92 9.19 -29.59
CA ALA A 337 -3.56 9.45 -29.15
C ALA A 337 -2.80 10.44 -30.05
N THR A 338 -3.27 10.63 -31.29
CA THR A 338 -2.72 11.59 -32.27
C THR A 338 -3.57 12.86 -32.40
N SER A 339 -4.68 12.96 -31.67
CA SER A 339 -5.56 14.12 -31.68
C SER A 339 -5.00 15.30 -30.87
N ALA A 340 -5.42 16.52 -31.22
CA ALA A 340 -5.13 17.72 -30.41
C ALA A 340 -5.76 17.66 -29.01
N ALA A 341 -6.88 16.95 -28.86
CA ALA A 341 -7.59 16.79 -27.59
C ALA A 341 -6.74 16.07 -26.53
N ARG A 342 -5.90 15.10 -26.94
CA ARG A 342 -4.99 14.39 -26.02
C ARG A 342 -4.11 15.34 -25.22
N GLY A 343 -3.56 16.38 -25.85
CA GLY A 343 -2.67 17.31 -25.16
C GLY A 343 -3.37 18.00 -23.99
N ILE A 344 -4.61 18.41 -24.20
CA ILE A 344 -5.47 19.04 -23.19
C ILE A 344 -5.85 18.05 -22.09
N GLU A 345 -6.29 16.83 -22.47
CA GLU A 345 -6.64 15.77 -21.50
C GLU A 345 -5.45 15.40 -20.62
N GLN A 346 -4.25 15.24 -21.21
CA GLN A 346 -3.03 14.93 -20.49
C GLN A 346 -2.57 16.09 -19.59
N GLU A 347 -2.70 17.35 -20.04
CA GLU A 347 -2.42 18.51 -19.21
C GLU A 347 -3.32 18.54 -17.97
N ARG A 348 -4.63 18.36 -18.15
CA ARG A 348 -5.61 18.32 -17.06
C ARG A 348 -5.32 17.21 -16.07
N ALA A 349 -5.01 16.00 -16.55
CA ALA A 349 -4.63 14.86 -15.71
C ALA A 349 -3.39 15.16 -14.85
N ASN A 350 -2.33 15.71 -15.46
CA ASN A 350 -1.12 16.07 -14.73
C ASN A 350 -1.36 17.19 -13.71
N ASN A 351 -2.15 18.20 -14.08
CA ASN A 351 -2.49 19.29 -13.16
C ASN A 351 -3.40 18.83 -12.03
N ARG A 352 -4.26 17.84 -12.26
CA ARG A 352 -5.05 17.18 -11.21
C ARG A 352 -4.16 16.51 -10.16
N VAL A 353 -3.11 15.80 -10.60
CA VAL A 353 -2.12 15.20 -9.67
C VAL A 353 -1.41 16.27 -8.85
N LYS A 354 -0.99 17.36 -9.50
CA LYS A 354 -0.34 18.50 -8.81
C LYS A 354 -1.28 19.16 -7.81
N PHE A 355 -2.55 19.35 -8.18
CA PHE A 355 -3.57 19.90 -7.30
C PHE A 355 -3.71 19.06 -6.02
N MET A 356 -3.86 17.74 -6.15
CA MET A 356 -3.98 16.85 -4.99
C MET A 356 -2.72 16.86 -4.12
N LEU A 357 -1.53 16.95 -4.70
CA LEU A 357 -0.26 17.03 -3.96
C LEU A 357 0.08 18.44 -3.46
N HIS A 358 -0.82 19.42 -3.58
CA HIS A 358 -0.61 20.84 -3.26
C HIS A 358 0.63 21.45 -3.95
N ILE A 359 0.97 20.97 -5.15
CA ILE A 359 2.07 21.48 -5.96
C ILE A 359 1.55 22.64 -6.82
N PRO A 360 2.21 23.81 -6.83
CA PRO A 360 1.83 24.91 -7.70
C PRO A 360 1.82 24.51 -9.18
N PHE A 361 0.76 24.88 -9.90
CA PHE A 361 0.63 24.66 -11.34
C PHE A 361 -0.09 25.83 -12.02
N GLN A 362 -0.01 25.87 -13.35
CA GLN A 362 -0.77 26.77 -14.21
C GLN A 362 -1.47 25.94 -15.29
N GLY A 363 -2.56 26.47 -15.84
CA GLY A 363 -3.32 25.81 -16.91
C GLY A 363 -4.60 25.15 -16.44
N GLN A 364 -5.16 24.30 -17.30
CA GLN A 364 -6.44 23.64 -17.02
C GLN A 364 -6.27 22.45 -16.07
N VAL A 365 -7.27 22.21 -15.23
CA VAL A 365 -7.35 21.04 -14.34
C VAL A 365 -8.72 20.40 -14.48
N ASP A 366 -8.76 19.07 -14.43
CA ASP A 366 -10.01 18.35 -14.23
C ASP A 366 -10.27 18.24 -12.73
N ALA A 367 -11.32 18.91 -12.27
CA ALA A 367 -11.72 18.95 -10.86
C ALA A 367 -12.96 18.09 -10.56
N GLU A 368 -13.39 17.25 -11.51
CA GLU A 368 -14.53 16.36 -11.34
C GLU A 368 -14.23 15.29 -10.27
N GLU A 369 -15.21 15.00 -9.40
CA GLU A 369 -15.14 13.91 -8.42
C GLU A 369 -13.87 13.89 -7.54
N LEU A 370 -13.26 15.05 -7.26
CA LEU A 370 -12.08 15.15 -6.38
C LEU A 370 -12.34 14.59 -4.97
N ASP A 371 -13.58 14.66 -4.51
CA ASP A 371 -14.05 14.08 -3.24
C ASP A 371 -14.11 12.55 -3.29
N VAL A 372 -14.46 11.96 -4.44
CA VAL A 372 -14.49 10.50 -4.64
C VAL A 372 -13.08 9.91 -4.67
N TYR A 373 -12.16 10.60 -5.35
CA TYR A 373 -10.77 10.15 -5.53
C TYR A 373 -9.79 10.84 -4.56
N GLY A 374 -10.30 11.43 -3.48
CA GLY A 374 -9.47 12.12 -2.49
C GLY A 374 -8.66 11.16 -1.60
N TYR A 375 -7.73 11.73 -0.83
CA TYR A 375 -6.97 10.98 0.17
C TYR A 375 -7.84 10.44 1.30
N GLY A 376 -7.39 9.34 1.90
CA GLY A 376 -8.09 8.70 3.00
C GLY A 376 -7.98 9.47 4.31
N PRO A 377 -8.92 9.25 5.24
CA PRO A 377 -8.95 9.95 6.52
C PRO A 377 -7.99 9.37 7.58
N VAL A 378 -7.31 8.24 7.29
CA VAL A 378 -6.60 7.44 8.31
C VAL A 378 -5.23 8.01 8.63
N ARG A 379 -4.52 8.47 7.59
CA ARG A 379 -3.20 9.12 7.67
C ARG A 379 -3.14 10.22 6.61
N SER A 380 -2.37 11.29 6.86
CA SER A 380 -2.32 12.43 5.93
C SER A 380 -1.36 12.19 4.75
N ILE A 381 -1.55 12.95 3.67
CA ILE A 381 -0.63 12.94 2.53
C ILE A 381 0.78 13.40 2.94
N ASP A 382 0.91 14.37 3.84
CA ASP A 382 2.21 14.84 4.30
C ASP A 382 2.99 13.73 5.02
N GLN A 383 2.31 12.95 5.88
CA GLN A 383 2.93 11.78 6.51
C GLN A 383 3.37 10.74 5.48
N TYR A 384 2.62 10.57 4.39
CA TYR A 384 3.01 9.66 3.30
C TYR A 384 4.23 10.18 2.53
N LEU A 385 4.30 11.49 2.23
CA LEU A 385 5.46 12.08 1.55
C LEU A 385 6.74 11.89 2.38
N ASP A 386 6.66 12.09 3.69
CA ASP A 386 7.77 11.83 4.62
C ASP A 386 8.12 10.33 4.64
N PHE A 387 7.13 9.44 4.73
CA PHE A 387 7.31 7.98 4.72
C PHE A 387 7.96 7.47 3.42
N ALA A 388 7.58 8.05 2.28
CA ALA A 388 8.10 7.70 0.96
C ALA A 388 9.44 8.37 0.63
N GLY A 389 9.85 9.38 1.41
CA GLY A 389 11.04 10.17 1.16
C GLY A 389 10.92 11.04 -0.09
N VAL A 390 9.75 11.63 -0.34
CA VAL A 390 9.45 12.45 -1.52
C VAL A 390 9.24 13.91 -1.12
N THR A 391 9.87 14.85 -1.84
CA THR A 391 9.76 16.30 -1.58
C THR A 391 9.45 17.09 -2.84
N PHE A 392 8.61 18.12 -2.69
CA PHE A 392 8.33 19.10 -3.74
C PHE A 392 8.95 20.46 -3.44
N ALA A 393 9.75 20.57 -2.37
CA ALA A 393 10.46 21.81 -2.05
C ALA A 393 11.48 22.15 -3.15
N PRO A 394 11.61 23.45 -3.53
CA PRO A 394 12.58 23.87 -4.52
C PRO A 394 14.01 23.45 -4.13
N ASN A 395 14.79 22.96 -5.10
CA ASN A 395 16.19 22.55 -4.96
C ASN A 395 16.45 21.40 -3.97
N GLN A 396 15.41 20.68 -3.54
CA GLN A 396 15.59 19.42 -2.81
C GLN A 396 15.43 18.22 -3.75
N VAL A 397 16.06 17.12 -3.37
CA VAL A 397 15.92 15.82 -4.04
C VAL A 397 15.22 14.86 -3.09
N ASP A 398 14.40 13.97 -3.64
CA ASP A 398 13.76 12.89 -2.89
C ASP A 398 14.83 12.12 -2.09
N THR A 399 14.62 11.93 -0.79
CA THR A 399 15.53 11.16 0.08
C THR A 399 15.46 9.66 -0.18
N GLN A 400 14.42 9.21 -0.90
CA GLN A 400 14.12 7.82 -1.21
C GLN A 400 13.75 7.01 0.05
N SER A 401 13.11 5.86 -0.14
CA SER A 401 12.64 4.98 0.95
C SER A 401 13.47 3.70 1.09
N CYS A 402 14.67 3.65 0.50
CA CYS A 402 15.55 2.46 0.56
C CYS A 402 16.30 2.35 1.89
N HIS A 403 15.54 2.06 2.95
CA HIS A 403 15.96 1.78 4.31
C HIS A 403 14.87 0.96 5.01
N GLN A 404 15.11 0.50 6.23
CA GLN A 404 14.08 -0.19 6.98
C GLN A 404 12.93 0.77 7.30
N LEU A 405 11.76 0.54 6.70
CA LEU A 405 10.53 1.25 7.02
C LEU A 405 9.84 0.60 8.22
N HIS A 406 9.07 1.40 8.94
CA HIS A 406 8.31 0.98 10.11
C HIS A 406 6.86 1.43 9.97
N TRP A 407 5.94 0.62 10.49
CA TRP A 407 4.53 0.92 10.52
C TRP A 407 4.28 2.24 11.24
N VAL A 408 3.53 3.12 10.59
CA VAL A 408 3.14 4.42 11.13
C VAL A 408 1.72 4.28 11.69
N PRO A 409 1.52 4.45 13.00
CA PRO A 409 0.20 4.37 13.60
C PRO A 409 -0.81 5.31 12.93
N TYR A 410 -2.07 4.88 12.90
CA TYR A 410 -3.14 5.65 12.29
C TYR A 410 -3.38 6.94 13.08
N ALA A 411 -3.36 8.08 12.38
CA ALA A 411 -3.74 9.36 12.99
C ALA A 411 -5.24 9.36 13.35
N ASN A 412 -6.06 8.71 12.52
CA ASN A 412 -7.46 8.42 12.80
C ASN A 412 -7.77 6.93 12.49
N PRO A 413 -7.88 6.06 13.50
CA PRO A 413 -8.11 4.63 13.28
C PRO A 413 -9.58 4.28 12.96
N GLU A 414 -10.53 5.22 13.09
CA GLU A 414 -11.98 4.93 13.08
C GLU A 414 -12.44 4.16 11.84
N ALA A 415 -11.97 4.56 10.66
CA ALA A 415 -12.33 3.91 9.40
C ALA A 415 -11.82 2.45 9.33
N VAL A 416 -10.66 2.17 9.92
CA VAL A 416 -10.08 0.82 9.97
C VAL A 416 -10.75 -0.02 11.06
N GLU A 417 -11.03 0.55 12.23
CA GLU A 417 -11.75 -0.13 13.32
C GLU A 417 -13.19 -0.49 12.93
N THR A 418 -13.84 0.36 12.14
CA THR A 418 -15.17 0.08 11.58
C THR A 418 -15.12 -1.06 10.56
N LEU A 419 -14.09 -1.07 9.71
CA LEU A 419 -13.88 -2.15 8.75
C LEU A 419 -13.57 -3.49 9.42
N LEU A 420 -12.88 -3.46 10.57
CA LEU A 420 -12.39 -4.63 11.27
C LEU A 420 -12.98 -4.74 12.68
N PRO A 421 -14.27 -5.11 12.81
CA PRO A 421 -14.92 -5.30 14.10
C PRO A 421 -14.08 -6.14 15.06
N GLY A 422 -14.05 -5.74 16.33
CA GLY A 422 -13.29 -6.39 17.39
C GLY A 422 -11.81 -6.00 17.47
N TRP A 423 -11.26 -5.28 16.48
CA TRP A 423 -9.93 -4.69 16.59
C TRP A 423 -10.03 -3.20 16.95
N LYS A 424 -9.15 -2.75 17.85
CA LYS A 424 -8.97 -1.36 18.25
C LYS A 424 -7.49 -1.05 18.23
N MET A 425 -7.10 0.09 17.66
CA MET A 425 -5.69 0.48 17.64
C MET A 425 -5.22 0.83 19.05
N LEU A 426 -5.99 1.70 19.71
CA LEU A 426 -5.79 2.02 21.12
C LEU A 426 -6.68 1.09 21.96
N PRO A 427 -6.13 0.33 22.91
CA PRO A 427 -6.96 -0.44 23.81
C PRO A 427 -7.90 0.51 24.56
N VAL A 428 -9.18 0.14 24.66
CA VAL A 428 -10.13 0.88 25.50
C VAL A 428 -9.57 0.87 26.92
N ALA A 429 -9.41 2.05 27.53
CA ALA A 429 -8.99 2.15 28.91
C ALA A 429 -9.95 1.32 29.76
N THR A 430 -9.49 0.17 30.26
CA THR A 430 -10.23 -0.59 31.26
C THR A 430 -10.32 0.29 32.50
N GLU A 431 -11.53 0.61 32.94
CA GLU A 431 -11.68 1.25 34.25
C GLU A 431 -10.92 0.43 35.28
N PRO A 432 -10.11 1.06 36.15
CA PRO A 432 -9.38 0.33 37.17
C PRO A 432 -10.39 -0.44 38.01
N ALA A 433 -10.26 -1.78 38.01
CA ALA A 433 -11.07 -2.64 38.85
C ALA A 433 -11.04 -2.09 40.27
N ALA A 434 -12.22 -1.70 40.78
CA ALA A 434 -12.35 -1.20 42.14
C ALA A 434 -11.72 -2.23 43.08
N ILE A 435 -10.60 -1.86 43.71
CA ILE A 435 -10.00 -2.64 44.77
C ILE A 435 -11.00 -2.62 45.92
N VAL A 436 -11.81 -3.66 46.03
CA VAL A 436 -12.62 -3.91 47.21
C VAL A 436 -11.65 -4.32 48.31
N ALA A 437 -11.24 -3.35 49.11
CA ALA A 437 -10.46 -3.59 50.32
C ALA A 437 -11.32 -4.41 51.29
N HIS A 438 -11.07 -5.72 51.34
CA HIS A 438 -11.65 -6.60 52.33
C HIS A 438 -10.97 -6.31 53.67
N PHE A 439 -11.57 -5.43 54.48
CA PHE A 439 -11.13 -5.25 55.86
C PHE A 439 -11.45 -6.53 56.64
N LEU A 440 -10.40 -7.24 57.05
CA LEU A 440 -10.47 -8.27 58.09
C LEU A 440 -10.77 -7.57 59.43
N ARG A 441 -12.00 -7.72 59.93
CA ARG A 441 -12.28 -7.46 61.35
C ARG A 441 -11.61 -8.57 62.16
N GLN A 442 -10.58 -8.23 62.91
CA GLN A 442 -10.15 -9.02 64.06
C GLN A 442 -11.10 -8.72 65.21
N ASP A 443 -11.84 -9.72 65.66
CA ASP A 443 -12.64 -9.67 66.88
C ASP A 443 -11.72 -9.57 68.09
N VAL A 444 -11.71 -8.41 68.74
CA VAL A 444 -11.14 -8.24 70.08
C VAL A 444 -12.29 -8.26 71.09
N VAL A 445 -12.18 -9.22 71.99
CA VAL A 445 -13.10 -9.54 73.08
C VAL A 445 -13.18 -8.40 74.10
N GLN A 446 -14.40 -8.21 74.58
CA GLN A 446 -14.89 -7.22 75.56
C GLN A 446 -14.04 -7.08 76.83
N ASN A 447 -14.03 -5.86 77.37
CA ASN A 447 -14.29 -5.60 78.79
C ASN A 447 -14.88 -4.19 78.94
N ASP A 448 -16.17 -4.12 79.30
CA ASP A 448 -16.85 -2.89 79.74
C ASP A 448 -16.42 -2.54 81.18
N PRO A 449 -16.53 -1.25 81.57
CA PRO A 449 -17.62 -0.96 82.50
C PRO A 449 -18.39 0.34 82.18
N VAL A 450 -19.72 0.19 82.15
CA VAL A 450 -20.80 1.00 82.76
C VAL A 450 -20.52 2.49 83.06
N PHE A 451 -21.34 3.40 82.50
CA PHE A 451 -22.15 4.44 83.19
C PHE A 451 -22.93 5.27 82.12
N VAL A 452 -24.25 5.05 81.98
CA VAL A 452 -25.40 5.91 82.39
C VAL A 452 -25.57 7.27 81.68
N ASP A 453 -26.60 7.28 80.81
CA ASP A 453 -27.62 8.30 80.52
C ASP A 453 -27.27 9.65 79.85
N GLY A 454 -28.13 10.06 78.90
CA GLY A 454 -28.28 11.47 78.55
C GLY A 454 -28.48 11.84 77.07
N ARG A 455 -29.72 11.71 76.57
CA ARG A 455 -30.41 12.65 75.64
C ARG A 455 -29.87 12.90 74.21
N LYS A 456 -30.68 12.49 73.22
CA LYS A 456 -30.98 13.24 71.96
C LYS A 456 -31.84 14.50 72.30
N PRO A 457 -32.06 15.52 71.42
CA PRO A 457 -32.23 15.38 69.96
C PRO A 457 -31.88 16.59 69.05
N SER A 458 -31.93 16.33 67.72
CA SER A 458 -32.41 17.24 66.64
C SER A 458 -31.58 18.51 66.35
N ASN A 459 -31.60 19.17 65.19
CA ASN A 459 -32.47 19.14 64.02
C ASN A 459 -31.78 19.89 62.85
N GLN A 460 -32.18 19.54 61.62
CA GLN A 460 -32.46 20.42 60.45
C GLN A 460 -31.49 21.57 60.10
N GLY A 461 -30.94 21.57 58.88
CA GLY A 461 -31.49 22.35 57.75
C GLY A 461 -30.51 23.50 57.44
N SER A 462 -30.31 24.05 56.24
CA SER A 462 -31.03 24.03 54.98
C SER A 462 -30.21 24.84 53.95
N ARG A 463 -30.38 24.53 52.64
CA ARG A 463 -30.45 25.45 51.47
C ARG A 463 -29.32 26.46 51.23
N GLY A 464 -28.65 26.38 50.08
CA GLY A 464 -28.99 27.17 48.86
C GLY A 464 -27.85 28.17 48.63
N VAL A 465 -27.36 28.48 47.43
CA VAL A 465 -28.03 29.17 46.32
C VAL A 465 -27.06 29.18 45.12
N ALA A 466 -27.64 29.15 43.91
CA ALA A 466 -26.97 29.30 42.61
C ALA A 466 -26.59 30.76 42.30
N GLY A 467 -25.55 30.96 41.48
CA GLY A 467 -25.20 32.24 40.87
C GLY A 467 -24.76 32.07 39.42
N VAL A 468 -25.46 32.75 38.51
CA VAL A 468 -25.22 32.87 37.07
C VAL A 468 -24.66 34.28 36.79
N ALA A 469 -23.66 34.38 35.90
CA ALA A 469 -23.29 35.55 35.08
C ALA A 469 -22.27 35.04 34.04
N GLY A 470 -22.15 35.48 32.78
CA GLY A 470 -22.65 36.63 32.03
C GLY A 470 -21.62 36.92 30.93
N PHE A 471 -22.06 37.01 29.67
CA PHE A 471 -21.28 37.20 28.42
C PHE A 471 -20.45 38.49 28.34
N VAL A 472 -19.34 38.47 27.57
CA VAL A 472 -18.92 39.57 26.65
C VAL A 472 -18.16 39.00 25.44
N VAL A 473 -18.56 39.42 24.22
CA VAL A 473 -17.91 39.24 22.92
C VAL A 473 -17.35 40.60 22.48
N VAL A 474 -16.15 40.64 21.87
CA VAL A 474 -15.65 41.84 21.16
C VAL A 474 -15.08 41.42 19.80
N ALA A 475 -15.61 42.03 18.74
CA ALA A 475 -15.12 41.98 17.36
C ALA A 475 -14.40 43.29 17.03
N GLY A 476 -13.32 43.22 16.23
CA GLY A 476 -12.59 44.38 15.72
C GLY A 476 -12.40 44.29 14.22
N LEU A 477 -13.02 45.24 13.49
CA LEU A 477 -12.84 45.53 12.06
C LEU A 477 -12.06 46.84 11.93
N VAL A 478 -11.04 46.90 11.07
CA VAL A 478 -10.50 48.15 10.52
C VAL A 478 -10.22 47.94 9.02
N GLY A 479 -10.76 48.84 8.20
CA GLY A 479 -10.47 48.98 6.78
C GLY A 479 -9.82 50.33 6.44
N GLY A 480 -9.36 50.48 5.19
CA GLY A 480 -8.86 51.72 4.58
C GLY A 480 -7.64 51.45 3.67
N ILE A 481 -7.71 51.30 2.34
CA ILE A 481 -8.01 52.23 1.21
C ILE A 481 -6.72 52.57 0.40
N PHE A 482 -6.76 52.12 -0.88
CA PHE A 482 -6.23 52.65 -2.16
C PHE A 482 -4.86 53.35 -2.29
N TYR A 483 -4.09 52.92 -3.29
CA TYR A 483 -3.67 53.78 -4.42
C TYR A 483 -3.47 52.95 -5.70
N ALA A 484 -4.05 53.42 -6.80
CA ALA A 484 -3.88 52.91 -8.16
C ALA A 484 -3.08 53.93 -8.98
N THR A 485 -2.15 53.48 -9.81
CA THR A 485 -1.67 54.22 -10.97
C THR A 485 -1.58 53.27 -12.16
N GLN A 486 -2.35 53.62 -13.20
CA GLN A 486 -2.21 53.10 -14.56
C GLN A 486 -0.98 53.74 -15.21
N ASP A 487 -0.26 52.99 -16.03
CA ASP A 487 0.20 53.55 -17.31
C ASP A 487 0.29 52.47 -18.40
N ARG A 488 -0.23 52.82 -19.57
CA ARG A 488 -0.27 52.04 -20.80
C ARG A 488 0.95 52.38 -21.67
N ALA A 489 1.56 51.38 -22.30
CA ALA A 489 2.10 51.52 -23.66
C ALA A 489 2.23 50.15 -24.35
N ARG A 490 2.07 50.18 -25.67
CA ARG A 490 1.77 49.09 -26.63
C ARG A 490 3.04 48.51 -27.31
N PRO A 491 2.91 47.51 -28.22
CA PRO A 491 3.95 46.51 -28.50
C PRO A 491 4.82 46.82 -29.72
N SER A 492 5.93 46.09 -29.87
CA SER A 492 6.67 45.95 -31.13
C SER A 492 6.81 44.47 -31.54
N GLN A 493 6.31 44.17 -32.74
CA GLN A 493 6.68 43.02 -33.56
C GLN A 493 8.01 43.30 -34.29
N HIS A 494 8.63 42.22 -34.79
CA HIS A 494 9.70 42.04 -35.80
C HIS A 494 10.64 40.95 -35.24
N THR A 495 10.94 39.82 -35.89
CA THR A 495 10.83 39.33 -37.28
C THR A 495 11.00 37.81 -37.22
#